data_AF-A0A2M7BBT2-F1
#
_entry.id   AF-A0A2M7BBT2-F1
#
_cell.length_a   1.000
_cell.length_b   1.000
_cell.length_c   1.000
_cell.angle_alpha   90.00
_cell.angle_beta   90.00
_cell.angle_gamma   90.00
#
_symmetry.space_group_name_H-M   'P 1'
#
loop_
_entity.id
_entity.type
_entity.pdbx_description
1 polymer ?
#
loop_
_entity_poly.entity_id
_entity_poly.type
_entity_poly.pdbx_seq_one_letter_code
_entity_poly.pdbx_strand_id
1 'polypeptide(L)'
;MAKKSLVKVVKSAESTISIFLGVLVVVVIGVLLFRYFRNFSLSKKVENVGIENISTEESSEKFNSELPTKYVVVAGDSLWKISEKYFGYGYNWVDISAENKLRNPGILLVGQELTIPNVPVKKPLLAENVKQKVANPITGSKYTVVKGDNLWNISVRAYQDGFKWVEIAKANNIANPNIIHVGNILSLPR
;
A
#
# COMPACT_ATOMS: atom_id res chain seq x y z
N MET A 1 74.75 -19.20 0.29
CA MET A 1 73.72 -18.65 -0.62
C MET A 1 72.34 -19.29 -0.37
N ALA A 2 71.70 -19.08 0.80
CA ALA A 2 70.42 -19.75 1.13
C ALA A 2 69.29 -18.81 1.61
N LYS A 3 69.56 -17.52 1.83
CA LYS A 3 68.58 -16.58 2.41
C LYS A 3 67.60 -15.96 1.39
N LYS A 4 67.88 -16.00 0.08
CA LYS A 4 67.05 -15.36 -0.96
C LYS A 4 65.81 -16.18 -1.37
N SER A 5 65.79 -17.50 -1.18
CA SER A 5 64.67 -18.36 -1.59
C SER A 5 63.52 -18.37 -0.57
N LEU A 6 63.81 -18.24 0.73
CA LEU A 6 62.79 -18.28 1.79
C LEU A 6 61.89 -17.03 1.81
N VAL A 7 62.45 -15.85 1.54
CA VAL A 7 61.68 -14.58 1.53
C VAL A 7 60.65 -14.53 0.40
N LYS A 8 60.92 -15.19 -0.74
CA LYS A 8 60.01 -15.23 -1.89
C LYS A 8 58.79 -16.11 -1.63
N VAL A 9 58.93 -17.16 -0.82
CA VAL A 9 57.83 -18.07 -0.45
C VAL A 9 56.88 -17.39 0.54
N VAL A 10 57.40 -16.65 1.51
CA VAL A 10 56.59 -15.91 2.51
C VAL A 10 55.78 -14.78 1.85
N LYS A 11 56.39 -14.02 0.94
CA LYS A 11 55.68 -12.93 0.22
C LYS A 11 54.57 -13.42 -0.73
N SER A 12 54.64 -14.68 -1.15
CA SER A 12 53.60 -15.31 -1.99
C SER A 12 52.42 -15.84 -1.15
N ALA A 13 52.65 -16.20 0.12
CA ALA A 13 51.61 -16.63 1.05
C ALA A 13 50.71 -15.44 1.49
N GLU A 14 51.25 -14.24 1.60
CA GLU A 14 50.46 -13.03 1.93
C GLU A 14 49.42 -12.67 0.83
N SER A 15 49.78 -12.91 -0.43
CA SER A 15 48.91 -12.62 -1.59
C SER A 15 47.81 -13.68 -1.78
N THR A 16 48.08 -14.95 -1.47
CA THR A 16 47.04 -15.98 -1.53
C THR A 16 46.01 -15.81 -0.43
N ILE A 17 46.43 -15.40 0.78
CA ILE A 17 45.53 -15.13 1.90
C ILE A 17 44.50 -14.06 1.54
N SER A 18 44.89 -12.97 0.88
CA SER A 18 43.96 -11.91 0.48
C SER A 18 43.00 -12.34 -0.64
N ILE A 19 43.45 -13.17 -1.58
CA ILE A 19 42.58 -13.79 -2.61
C ILE A 19 41.55 -14.71 -1.95
N PHE A 20 41.97 -15.58 -1.03
CA PHE A 20 41.06 -16.47 -0.30
C PHE A 20 40.06 -15.69 0.56
N LEU A 21 40.52 -14.64 1.25
CA LEU A 21 39.65 -13.79 2.06
C LEU A 21 38.64 -13.04 1.18
N GLY A 22 39.06 -12.54 0.02
CA GLY A 22 38.17 -11.90 -0.95
C GLY A 22 37.09 -12.84 -1.49
N VAL A 23 37.47 -14.05 -1.91
CA VAL A 23 36.52 -15.09 -2.36
C VAL A 23 35.55 -15.47 -1.24
N LEU A 24 36.05 -15.61 -0.01
CA LEU A 24 35.22 -15.92 1.15
C LEU A 24 34.16 -14.83 1.40
N VAL A 25 34.54 -13.55 1.35
CA VAL A 25 33.63 -12.42 1.53
C VAL A 25 32.54 -12.42 0.45
N VAL A 26 32.90 -12.63 -0.82
CA VAL A 26 31.92 -12.69 -1.93
C VAL A 26 30.93 -13.85 -1.73
N VAL A 27 31.41 -15.02 -1.30
CA VAL A 27 30.55 -16.18 -1.02
C VAL A 27 29.59 -15.90 0.14
N VAL A 28 30.08 -15.32 1.24
CA VAL A 28 29.25 -14.99 2.42
C VAL A 28 28.17 -13.98 2.04
N ILE A 29 28.51 -12.91 1.33
CA ILE A 29 27.54 -11.91 0.86
C ILE A 29 26.52 -12.56 -0.08
N GLY A 30 26.97 -13.41 -1.01
CA GLY A 30 26.10 -14.15 -1.92
C GLY A 30 25.10 -15.04 -1.18
N VAL A 31 25.53 -15.76 -0.15
CA VAL A 31 24.65 -16.60 0.69
C VAL A 31 23.66 -15.74 1.48
N LEU A 32 24.09 -14.61 2.04
CA LEU A 32 23.21 -13.69 2.76
C LEU A 32 22.13 -13.10 1.83
N LEU A 33 22.52 -12.64 0.65
CA LEU A 33 21.59 -12.15 -0.37
C LEU A 33 20.65 -13.26 -0.84
N PHE A 34 21.15 -14.47 -1.07
CA PHE A 34 20.32 -15.60 -1.46
C PHE A 34 19.30 -15.96 -0.38
N ARG A 35 19.69 -15.98 0.90
CA ARG A 35 18.76 -16.21 2.02
C ARG A 35 17.75 -15.08 2.18
N TYR A 36 18.19 -13.84 2.00
CA TYR A 36 17.31 -12.66 2.03
C TYR A 36 16.26 -12.72 0.91
N PHE A 37 16.69 -12.99 -0.33
CA PHE A 37 15.79 -13.08 -1.48
C PHE A 37 14.93 -14.36 -1.50
N ARG A 38 15.42 -15.49 -0.98
CA ARG A 38 14.60 -16.71 -0.89
C ARG A 38 13.44 -16.56 0.13
N ASN A 39 13.57 -15.65 1.09
CA ASN A 39 12.45 -15.29 1.98
C ASN A 39 11.44 -14.34 1.31
N PHE A 40 11.74 -13.80 0.13
CA PHE A 40 10.80 -13.04 -0.70
C PHE A 40 10.00 -13.99 -1.59
N SER A 41 9.23 -14.88 -0.98
CA SER A 41 8.18 -15.60 -1.69
C SER A 41 6.96 -14.69 -1.80
N LEU A 42 6.88 -13.93 -2.89
CA LEU A 42 5.61 -13.43 -3.41
C LEU A 42 4.77 -14.66 -3.79
N SER A 43 4.07 -15.22 -2.81
CA SER A 43 3.03 -16.22 -3.05
C SER A 43 1.87 -15.52 -3.75
N LYS A 44 2.01 -15.32 -5.06
CA LYS A 44 0.89 -15.03 -5.94
C LYS A 44 0.40 -16.36 -6.48
N LYS A 45 -0.38 -17.07 -5.66
CA LYS A 45 -1.25 -18.15 -6.13
C LYS A 45 -2.35 -17.49 -6.97
N VAL A 46 -2.18 -17.53 -8.30
CA VAL A 46 -3.26 -17.21 -9.23
C VAL A 46 -4.19 -18.41 -9.25
N GLU A 47 -5.26 -18.36 -8.46
CA GLU A 47 -6.43 -19.20 -8.67
C GLU A 47 -7.40 -18.44 -9.57
N ASN A 48 -7.57 -18.95 -10.79
CA ASN A 48 -8.73 -18.67 -11.62
C ASN A 48 -9.95 -19.33 -10.97
N VAL A 49 -10.91 -18.54 -10.52
CA VAL A 49 -12.28 -19.00 -10.27
C VAL A 49 -13.24 -17.96 -10.85
N GLY A 50 -14.28 -18.47 -11.49
CA GLY A 50 -15.09 -17.82 -12.50
C GLY A 50 -15.86 -16.59 -12.04
N ILE A 51 -16.25 -15.81 -13.05
CA ILE A 51 -17.20 -14.72 -12.92
C ILE A 51 -18.57 -15.33 -12.66
N GLU A 52 -19.04 -15.24 -11.42
CA GLU A 52 -20.46 -15.26 -11.09
C GLU A 52 -20.85 -13.94 -10.42
N ASN A 53 -22.09 -13.57 -10.71
CA ASN A 53 -22.70 -12.26 -10.54
C ASN A 53 -22.48 -11.63 -9.16
N ILE A 54 -22.06 -10.36 -9.15
CA ILE A 54 -21.93 -9.53 -7.96
C ILE A 54 -23.32 -9.11 -7.49
N SER A 55 -23.90 -9.90 -6.58
CA SER A 55 -24.86 -9.41 -5.60
C SER A 55 -24.10 -8.71 -4.47
N THR A 56 -24.61 -7.55 -4.09
CA THR A 56 -24.20 -6.76 -2.93
C THR A 56 -24.33 -7.62 -1.68
N GLU A 57 -23.20 -8.06 -1.11
CA GLU A 57 -23.17 -8.69 0.21
C GLU A 57 -22.10 -8.02 1.06
N GLU A 58 -22.60 -7.25 2.03
CA GLU A 58 -21.88 -6.80 3.21
C GLU A 58 -21.47 -8.04 4.03
N SER A 59 -20.32 -8.63 3.70
CA SER A 59 -19.71 -9.65 4.54
C SER A 59 -18.96 -8.95 5.68
N SER A 60 -19.69 -8.71 6.76
CA SER A 60 -19.16 -8.38 8.07
C SER A 60 -18.24 -9.52 8.53
N GLU A 61 -16.94 -9.39 8.25
CA GLU A 61 -15.93 -10.24 8.87
C GLU A 61 -16.02 -10.07 10.39
N LYS A 62 -16.20 -11.21 11.07
CA LYS A 62 -16.36 -11.35 12.52
C LYS A 62 -15.17 -10.76 13.29
N PHE A 63 -15.26 -9.48 13.64
CA PHE A 63 -14.58 -8.94 14.82
C PHE A 63 -15.53 -9.13 16.01
N ASN A 64 -15.03 -9.77 17.06
CA ASN A 64 -15.77 -10.26 18.21
C ASN A 64 -16.70 -9.16 18.80
N SER A 65 -18.00 -9.25 18.50
CA SER A 65 -18.95 -8.12 18.59
C SER A 65 -19.79 -8.13 19.88
N GLU A 66 -19.14 -8.10 21.04
CA GLU A 66 -19.84 -7.66 22.26
C GLU A 66 -19.57 -6.17 22.50
N LEU A 67 -19.91 -5.34 21.50
CA LEU A 67 -19.89 -3.89 21.61
C LEU A 67 -21.31 -3.37 21.88
N PRO A 68 -21.50 -2.33 22.73
CA PRO A 68 -20.45 -1.57 23.40
C PRO A 68 -19.83 -2.34 24.58
N THR A 69 -18.54 -2.09 24.84
CA THR A 69 -17.84 -2.68 25.99
C THR A 69 -16.97 -1.65 26.72
N LYS A 70 -16.57 -1.97 27.95
CA LYS A 70 -15.65 -1.14 28.74
C LYS A 70 -14.23 -1.66 28.62
N TYR A 71 -13.29 -0.74 28.48
CA TYR A 71 -11.86 -1.02 28.39
C TYR A 71 -11.08 -0.17 29.39
N VAL A 72 -10.23 -0.81 30.18
CA VAL A 72 -9.32 -0.12 31.10
C VAL A 72 -7.97 0.05 30.41
N VAL A 73 -7.54 1.30 30.23
CA VAL A 73 -6.28 1.68 29.61
C VAL A 73 -5.10 1.11 30.41
N VAL A 74 -4.17 0.44 29.72
CA VAL A 74 -2.90 -0.04 30.31
C VAL A 74 -1.72 0.77 29.80
N ALA A 75 -0.55 0.59 30.43
CA ALA A 75 0.66 1.31 30.04
C ALA A 75 1.05 1.01 28.58
N GLY A 76 1.26 2.06 27.80
CA GLY A 76 1.65 1.96 26.38
C GLY A 76 0.47 1.90 25.38
N ASP A 77 -0.76 2.01 25.86
CA ASP A 77 -1.94 2.10 25.02
C ASP A 77 -2.05 3.42 24.28
N SER A 78 -2.71 3.35 23.12
CA SER A 78 -3.20 4.50 22.37
C SER A 78 -4.58 4.17 21.83
N LEU A 79 -5.39 5.20 21.53
CA LEU A 79 -6.70 4.99 20.92
C LEU A 79 -6.62 4.24 19.59
N TRP A 80 -5.49 4.39 18.87
CA TRP A 80 -5.21 3.63 17.66
C TRP A 80 -5.11 2.12 17.94
N LYS A 81 -4.26 1.71 18.90
CA LYS A 81 -4.09 0.29 19.25
C LYS A 81 -5.38 -0.32 19.81
N ILE A 82 -6.11 0.45 20.61
CA ILE A 82 -7.41 0.04 21.15
C ILE A 82 -8.40 -0.13 20.00
N SER A 83 -8.44 0.81 19.05
CA SER A 83 -9.28 0.69 17.87
C SER A 83 -8.91 -0.54 17.03
N GLU A 84 -7.63 -0.80 16.78
CA GLU A 84 -7.19 -1.99 16.06
C GLU A 84 -7.62 -3.29 16.75
N LYS A 85 -7.55 -3.32 18.08
CA LYS A 85 -7.97 -4.48 18.88
C LYS A 85 -9.46 -4.80 18.73
N TYR A 86 -10.32 -3.78 18.69
CA TYR A 86 -11.78 -3.97 18.71
C TYR A 86 -12.42 -3.94 17.32
N PHE A 87 -11.89 -3.14 16.40
CA PHE A 87 -12.45 -2.93 15.06
C PHE A 87 -11.59 -3.56 13.96
N GLY A 88 -10.41 -4.10 14.29
CA GLY A 88 -9.43 -4.60 13.31
C GLY A 88 -8.60 -3.51 12.63
N TYR A 89 -9.00 -2.24 12.77
CA TYR A 89 -8.35 -1.10 12.14
C TYR A 89 -8.27 0.07 13.13
N GLY A 90 -7.25 0.92 12.96
CA GLY A 90 -7.02 2.04 13.85
C GLY A 90 -8.02 3.19 13.72
N TYR A 91 -8.76 3.31 12.62
CA TYR A 91 -9.50 4.53 12.27
C TYR A 91 -10.73 4.82 13.13
N ASN A 92 -11.28 3.82 13.84
CA ASN A 92 -12.34 4.04 14.82
C ASN A 92 -11.85 4.69 16.11
N TRP A 93 -10.56 5.03 16.23
CA TRP A 93 -10.04 5.85 17.33
C TRP A 93 -10.81 7.15 17.53
N VAL A 94 -11.31 7.74 16.43
CA VAL A 94 -12.11 8.98 16.44
C VAL A 94 -13.46 8.74 17.13
N ASP A 95 -14.08 7.60 16.87
CA ASP A 95 -15.37 7.23 17.45
C ASP A 95 -15.21 6.94 18.95
N ILE A 96 -14.15 6.21 19.33
CA ILE A 96 -13.81 5.98 20.74
C ILE A 96 -13.56 7.31 21.45
N SER A 97 -12.83 8.23 20.82
CA SER A 97 -12.54 9.55 21.39
C SER A 97 -13.81 10.38 21.61
N ALA A 98 -14.72 10.36 20.63
CA ALA A 98 -15.97 11.09 20.67
C ALA A 98 -16.92 10.53 21.75
N GLU A 99 -17.07 9.20 21.80
CA GLU A 99 -17.90 8.50 22.80
C GLU A 99 -17.46 8.84 24.23
N ASN A 100 -16.16 8.89 24.47
CA ASN A 100 -15.58 9.18 25.78
C ASN A 100 -15.33 10.67 26.05
N LYS A 101 -15.75 11.56 25.13
CA LYS A 101 -15.61 13.02 25.25
C LYS A 101 -14.19 13.45 25.61
N LEU A 102 -13.18 12.78 25.03
CA LEU A 102 -11.78 13.03 25.34
C LEU A 102 -11.36 14.39 24.77
N ARG A 103 -10.93 15.29 25.66
CA ARG A 103 -10.39 16.60 25.26
C ARG A 103 -9.07 16.47 24.52
N ASN A 104 -8.21 15.56 24.98
CA ASN A 104 -6.87 15.31 24.42
C ASN A 104 -6.73 13.82 24.07
N PRO A 105 -7.10 13.39 22.85
CA PRO A 105 -7.16 11.97 22.48
C PRO A 105 -5.79 11.27 22.47
N GLY A 106 -4.70 12.04 22.39
CA GLY A 106 -3.33 11.53 22.46
C GLY A 106 -2.81 11.26 23.87
N ILE A 107 -3.56 11.62 24.92
CA ILE A 107 -3.16 11.42 26.32
C ILE A 107 -4.18 10.50 26.98
N LEU A 108 -3.77 9.26 27.22
CA LEU A 108 -4.56 8.28 27.99
C LEU A 108 -3.86 8.00 29.32
N LEU A 109 -4.63 7.99 30.40
CA LEU A 109 -4.11 7.67 31.74
C LEU A 109 -4.25 6.17 32.00
N VAL A 110 -3.22 5.55 32.56
CA VAL A 110 -3.32 4.14 32.97
C VAL A 110 -4.42 3.99 34.03
N GLY A 111 -5.28 3.00 33.86
CA GLY A 111 -6.47 2.80 34.68
C GLY A 111 -7.71 3.59 34.23
N GLN A 112 -7.58 4.46 33.22
CA GLN A 112 -8.73 5.17 32.64
C GLN A 112 -9.68 4.18 31.98
N GLU A 113 -10.96 4.25 32.33
CA GLU A 113 -12.01 3.47 31.67
C GLU A 113 -12.49 4.20 30.41
N LEU A 114 -12.52 3.48 29.29
CA LEU A 114 -13.06 3.91 28.00
C LEU A 114 -14.23 3.02 27.61
N THR A 115 -15.28 3.64 27.10
CA THR A 115 -16.39 2.99 26.43
C THR A 115 -16.02 2.79 24.96
N ILE A 116 -15.98 1.55 24.50
CA ILE A 116 -15.76 1.23 23.10
C ILE A 116 -17.14 1.13 22.43
N PRO A 117 -17.50 2.04 21.51
CA PRO A 117 -18.84 2.11 20.95
C PRO A 117 -19.09 1.00 19.92
N ASN A 118 -20.35 0.59 19.76
CA ASN A 118 -20.77 -0.28 18.66
C ASN A 118 -21.06 0.57 17.41
N VAL A 119 -20.02 0.82 16.62
CA VAL A 119 -20.10 1.61 15.38
C VAL A 119 -19.51 0.84 14.21
N PRO A 120 -19.93 1.16 12.96
CA PRO A 120 -19.34 0.56 11.78
C PRO A 120 -17.82 0.70 11.75
N VAL A 121 -17.14 -0.37 11.38
CA VAL A 121 -15.68 -0.40 11.24
C VAL A 121 -15.25 0.56 10.12
N LYS A 122 -14.34 1.48 10.44
CA LYS A 122 -13.66 2.36 9.49
C LYS A 122 -12.41 1.67 9.00
N LYS A 123 -12.46 1.18 7.76
CA LYS A 123 -11.31 0.57 7.10
C LYS A 123 -10.58 1.64 6.30
N PRO A 124 -9.23 1.60 6.23
CA PRO A 124 -8.54 2.33 5.18
C PRO A 124 -9.08 1.84 3.85
N LEU A 125 -9.34 2.77 2.93
CA LEU A 125 -9.44 2.42 1.53
C LEU A 125 -8.04 1.95 1.12
N LEU A 126 -7.77 0.65 1.24
CA LEU A 126 -6.62 0.07 0.58
C LEU A 126 -6.75 0.47 -0.89
N ALA A 127 -5.67 0.96 -1.50
CA ALA A 127 -5.60 1.13 -2.95
C ALA A 127 -5.71 -0.21 -3.72
N GLU A 128 -6.15 -1.28 -3.05
CA GLU A 128 -6.64 -2.54 -3.59
C GLU A 128 -8.04 -2.33 -4.19
N ASN A 129 -8.10 -1.47 -5.21
CA ASN A 129 -8.96 -1.51 -6.38
C ASN A 129 -8.77 -0.23 -7.22
N VAL A 130 -7.51 0.10 -7.55
CA VAL A 130 -7.22 0.60 -8.90
C VAL A 130 -6.74 -0.56 -9.77
N LYS A 131 -7.35 -1.75 -9.63
CA LYS A 131 -7.81 -2.40 -10.85
C LYS A 131 -8.83 -1.41 -11.39
N GLN A 132 -8.38 -0.48 -12.25
CA GLN A 132 -9.28 0.35 -13.03
C GLN A 132 -10.40 -0.60 -13.46
N LYS A 133 -11.61 -0.37 -12.96
CA LYS A 133 -12.80 -0.89 -13.61
C LYS A 133 -12.56 -0.56 -15.07
N VAL A 134 -12.26 -1.57 -15.88
CA VAL A 134 -11.89 -1.39 -17.28
C VAL A 134 -13.20 -1.00 -17.96
N ALA A 135 -13.60 0.24 -17.73
CA ALA A 135 -14.75 0.85 -18.34
C ALA A 135 -14.44 0.85 -19.83
N ASN A 136 -15.42 0.42 -20.61
CA ASN A 136 -15.28 0.13 -22.03
C ASN A 136 -14.41 1.19 -22.73
N PRO A 137 -13.52 0.76 -23.66
CA PRO A 137 -12.63 1.67 -24.37
C PRO A 137 -13.44 2.78 -25.05
N ILE A 138 -12.94 4.00 -24.96
CA ILE A 138 -13.62 5.16 -25.54
C ILE A 138 -13.18 5.27 -27.01
N THR A 139 -14.09 4.94 -27.93
CA THR A 139 -13.81 4.92 -29.39
C THR A 139 -14.33 6.15 -30.13
N GLY A 140 -15.06 7.05 -29.48
CA GLY A 140 -15.52 8.33 -30.06
C GLY A 140 -14.52 9.48 -29.92
N SER A 141 -14.60 10.50 -30.78
CA SER A 141 -13.79 11.74 -30.69
C SER A 141 -14.31 12.72 -29.64
N LYS A 142 -15.41 12.38 -28.97
CA LYS A 142 -15.97 13.13 -27.84
C LYS A 142 -16.33 12.17 -26.71
N TYR A 143 -16.24 12.65 -25.48
CA TYR A 143 -16.59 11.88 -24.29
C TYR A 143 -17.25 12.76 -23.24
N THR A 144 -18.37 12.29 -22.67
CA THR A 144 -19.05 12.96 -21.57
C THR A 144 -18.49 12.46 -20.25
N VAL A 145 -17.93 13.35 -19.44
CA VAL A 145 -17.36 13.05 -18.12
C VAL A 145 -18.44 12.48 -17.19
N VAL A 146 -18.15 11.34 -16.56
CA VAL A 146 -19.04 10.72 -15.57
C VAL A 146 -18.45 10.83 -14.15
N LYS A 147 -19.28 10.53 -13.14
CA LYS A 147 -18.87 10.60 -11.73
C LYS A 147 -17.68 9.67 -11.46
N GLY A 148 -16.60 10.23 -10.93
CA GLY A 148 -15.36 9.50 -10.60
C GLY A 148 -14.30 9.51 -11.72
N ASP A 149 -14.57 10.14 -12.86
CA ASP A 149 -13.57 10.33 -13.90
C ASP A 149 -12.49 11.34 -13.49
N ASN A 150 -11.30 11.11 -14.02
CA ASN A 150 -10.22 12.09 -14.09
C ASN A 150 -9.57 11.97 -15.48
N LEU A 151 -8.81 12.98 -15.90
CA LEU A 151 -8.23 12.99 -17.25
C LEU A 151 -7.30 11.79 -17.49
N TRP A 152 -6.58 11.32 -16.46
CA TRP A 152 -5.72 10.13 -16.56
C TRP A 152 -6.53 8.88 -16.95
N ASN A 153 -7.60 8.58 -16.23
CA ASN A 153 -8.45 7.42 -16.48
C ASN A 153 -9.13 7.50 -17.85
N ILE A 154 -9.58 8.69 -18.25
CA ILE A 154 -10.15 8.92 -19.58
C ILE A 154 -9.09 8.65 -20.66
N SER A 155 -7.86 9.13 -20.47
CA SER A 155 -6.75 8.93 -21.42
C SER A 155 -6.36 7.47 -21.57
N VAL A 156 -6.22 6.73 -20.45
CA VAL A 156 -5.97 5.29 -20.50
C VAL A 156 -7.09 4.57 -21.25
N ARG A 157 -8.36 4.97 -21.06
CA ARG A 157 -9.50 4.33 -21.76
C ARG A 157 -9.60 4.70 -23.23
N ALA A 158 -9.23 5.92 -23.62
CA ALA A 158 -9.35 6.42 -24.98
C ALA A 158 -8.14 6.09 -25.87
N TYR A 159 -6.95 6.06 -25.29
CA TYR A 159 -5.68 5.97 -26.02
C TYR A 159 -4.79 4.81 -25.57
N GLN A 160 -5.18 4.07 -24.52
CA GLN A 160 -4.32 3.08 -23.86
C GLN A 160 -3.02 3.69 -23.30
N ASP A 161 -2.99 5.02 -23.16
CA ASP A 161 -1.87 5.80 -22.65
C ASP A 161 -2.40 6.89 -21.73
N GLY A 162 -2.04 6.81 -20.44
CA GLY A 162 -2.42 7.80 -19.44
C GLY A 162 -1.84 9.18 -19.73
N PHE A 163 -0.63 9.27 -20.30
CA PHE A 163 0.07 10.53 -20.55
C PHE A 163 -0.61 11.42 -21.59
N LYS A 164 -1.56 10.88 -22.36
CA LYS A 164 -2.42 11.62 -23.28
C LYS A 164 -3.37 12.60 -22.59
N TRP A 165 -3.45 12.60 -21.26
CA TRP A 165 -4.29 13.55 -20.51
C TRP A 165 -3.92 15.00 -20.81
N VAL A 166 -2.64 15.28 -21.09
CA VAL A 166 -2.14 16.61 -21.44
C VAL A 166 -2.74 17.09 -22.76
N GLU A 167 -2.87 16.20 -23.74
CA GLU A 167 -3.44 16.50 -25.04
C GLU A 167 -4.93 16.78 -24.93
N ILE A 168 -5.66 16.00 -24.11
CA ILE A 168 -7.07 16.26 -23.80
C ILE A 168 -7.22 17.64 -23.12
N ALA A 169 -6.41 17.94 -22.11
CA ALA A 169 -6.49 19.21 -21.40
C ALA A 169 -6.28 20.41 -22.33
N LYS A 170 -5.26 20.33 -23.21
CA LYS A 170 -4.97 21.36 -24.22
C LYS A 170 -6.10 21.50 -25.23
N ALA A 171 -6.60 20.39 -25.78
CA ALA A 171 -7.67 20.41 -26.78
C ALA A 171 -9.00 20.98 -26.26
N ASN A 172 -9.21 20.96 -24.94
CA ASN A 172 -10.42 21.44 -24.28
C ASN A 172 -10.22 22.73 -23.48
N ASN A 173 -9.05 23.39 -23.60
CA ASN A 173 -8.71 24.62 -22.87
C ASN A 173 -8.91 24.51 -21.35
N ILE A 174 -8.60 23.34 -20.78
CA ILE A 174 -8.77 23.08 -19.34
C ILE A 174 -7.62 23.76 -18.58
N ALA A 175 -7.95 24.83 -17.85
CA ALA A 175 -6.97 25.58 -17.07
C ALA A 175 -6.38 24.78 -15.90
N ASN A 176 -7.22 24.00 -15.20
CA ASN A 176 -6.78 23.10 -14.13
C ASN A 176 -7.14 21.64 -14.48
N PRO A 177 -6.17 20.83 -14.93
CA PRO A 177 -6.39 19.43 -15.34
C PRO A 177 -6.96 18.52 -14.25
N ASN A 178 -6.81 18.89 -12.97
CA ASN A 178 -7.34 18.13 -11.84
C ASN A 178 -8.83 18.41 -11.59
N ILE A 179 -9.43 19.39 -12.29
CA ILE A 179 -10.82 19.79 -12.11
C ILE A 179 -11.57 19.58 -13.43
N ILE A 180 -12.35 18.49 -13.47
CA ILE A 180 -13.34 18.24 -14.52
C ILE A 180 -14.69 17.97 -13.87
N HIS A 181 -15.77 18.44 -14.49
CA HIS A 181 -17.12 18.30 -13.96
C HIS A 181 -17.91 17.23 -14.70
N VAL A 182 -18.73 16.49 -13.96
CA VAL A 182 -19.65 15.50 -14.54
C VAL A 182 -20.58 16.19 -15.54
N GLY A 183 -20.78 15.58 -16.70
CA GLY A 183 -21.57 16.13 -17.80
C GLY A 183 -20.76 16.97 -18.80
N ASN A 184 -19.52 17.35 -18.49
CA ASN A 184 -18.66 18.03 -19.45
C ASN A 184 -18.41 17.14 -20.67
N ILE A 185 -18.52 17.69 -21.87
CA ILE A 185 -18.19 17.00 -23.11
C ILE A 185 -16.76 17.38 -23.49
N LEU A 186 -15.85 16.43 -23.41
CA LEU A 186 -14.45 16.58 -23.79
C LEU A 186 -14.24 16.14 -25.24
N SER A 187 -13.55 16.96 -26.01
CA SER A 187 -12.95 16.59 -27.30
C SER A 187 -11.70 15.74 -27.06
N LEU A 188 -11.64 14.58 -27.70
CA LEU A 188 -10.55 13.61 -27.60
C LEU A 188 -9.75 13.64 -28.91
N PRO A 189 -8.61 14.37 -28.98
CA PRO A 189 -7.79 14.44 -30.20
C PRO A 189 -7.20 13.06 -30.51
N ARG A 190 -7.27 12.61 -31.77
CA ARG A 190 -6.73 11.32 -32.23
C ARG A 190 -5.71 11.51 -33.34
#